data_AF-A0A3M6UTN7-F1
#
_entry.id   AF-A0A3M6UTN7-F1
#
_cell.length_a   1.000
_cell.length_b   1.000
_cell.length_c   1.000
_cell.angle_alpha   90.00
_cell.angle_beta   90.00
_cell.angle_gamma   90.00
#
_symmetry.space_group_name_H-M   'P 1'
#
loop_
_entity.id
_entity.type
_entity.pdbx_description
1 polymer ?
#
loop_
_entity_poly.entity_id
_entity_poly.type
_entity_poly.pdbx_seq_one_letter_code
_entity_poly.pdbx_strand_id
1 'polypeptide(L)'
;MLDRCTLLDMSQFVFHNGTLSFARAEFLVVPLVCSSGNNRLTWTHSDTMILTSHLFKALIVCVPFVLVICEARNISESAPDICPPGWMRWNNACYYFANDSVSSRVAWQDARQACQRIRGGDLASIHSAAENDFITRHVSGICWIGLNDLRAEGNFQWSDGSSFVYKNYSNNEPNDIHGQEDCIEINLWSNGWNDLNCGRTLCYVCKQTKSKLPTVCQLICKTYHILG
;
A
#
# COMPACT_ATOMS: atom_id res chain seq x y z
N MET A 1 -16.83 27.95 35.26
CA MET A 1 -16.70 29.23 34.54
C MET A 1 -16.18 28.91 33.14
N LEU A 2 -16.89 29.02 32.03
CA LEU A 2 -18.25 29.43 31.73
C LEU A 2 -18.73 28.43 30.67
N ASP A 3 -19.69 27.59 31.05
CA ASP A 3 -20.60 26.95 30.12
C ASP A 3 -21.37 28.04 29.36
N ARG A 4 -21.39 27.94 28.02
CA ARG A 4 -22.47 28.32 27.09
C ARG A 4 -21.92 28.44 25.66
N CYS A 5 -22.06 27.39 24.85
CA CYS A 5 -22.38 27.62 23.44
C CYS A 5 -23.88 27.84 23.37
N THR A 6 -24.28 29.03 22.95
CA THR A 6 -25.67 29.47 22.88
C THR A 6 -26.41 28.61 21.85
N LEU A 7 -27.37 27.80 22.31
CA LEU A 7 -28.41 27.26 21.45
C LEU A 7 -29.14 28.43 20.80
N LEU A 8 -29.14 28.52 19.48
CA LEU A 8 -30.11 29.33 18.75
C LEU A 8 -31.46 28.64 18.91
N ASP A 9 -32.27 29.14 19.84
CA ASP A 9 -33.67 28.77 19.96
C ASP A 9 -34.43 29.29 18.73
N MET A 10 -34.99 28.36 17.94
CA MET A 10 -35.79 28.68 16.77
C MET A 10 -37.17 29.27 17.10
N SER A 11 -37.47 29.51 18.38
CA SER A 11 -38.67 30.25 18.80
C SER A 11 -38.59 31.78 18.58
N GLN A 12 -37.41 32.33 18.23
CA GLN A 12 -37.23 33.78 18.04
C GLN A 12 -37.26 34.28 16.59
N PHE A 13 -37.59 33.42 15.62
CA PHE A 13 -37.77 33.86 14.23
C PHE A 13 -39.13 34.55 14.06
N VAL A 14 -39.14 35.89 14.02
CA VAL A 14 -40.32 36.65 13.58
C VAL A 14 -40.25 36.82 12.06
N PHE A 15 -41.20 36.21 11.36
CA PHE A 15 -41.42 36.41 9.94
C PHE A 15 -42.08 37.77 9.71
N HIS A 16 -41.42 38.68 9.00
CA HIS A 16 -42.07 39.83 8.37
C HIS A 16 -41.73 39.84 6.88
N ASN A 17 -42.76 39.73 6.04
CA ASN A 17 -42.70 39.92 4.59
C ASN A 17 -41.60 39.16 3.83
N GLY A 18 -41.34 37.90 4.21
CA GLY A 18 -40.68 36.94 3.33
C GLY A 18 -39.18 37.14 3.06
N THR A 19 -38.48 37.99 3.81
CA THR A 19 -37.03 38.21 3.63
C THR A 19 -36.25 37.74 4.85
N LEU A 20 -35.33 36.77 4.65
CA LEU A 20 -34.40 36.29 5.68
C LEU A 20 -33.08 37.07 5.56
N SER A 21 -32.73 37.88 6.55
CA SER A 21 -31.45 38.60 6.58
C SER A 21 -30.44 37.84 7.46
N PHE A 22 -29.29 37.48 6.90
CA PHE A 22 -28.18 36.84 7.61
C PHE A 22 -27.17 37.87 8.09
N ALA A 23 -26.75 37.79 9.36
CA ALA A 23 -25.55 38.43 9.85
C ALA A 23 -24.42 37.39 9.94
N ARG A 24 -23.51 37.43 8.95
CA ARG A 24 -22.12 36.91 8.95
C ARG A 24 -21.92 35.42 9.32
N ALA A 25 -21.53 34.59 8.33
CA ALA A 25 -21.01 33.24 8.57
C ALA A 25 -19.57 33.11 8.03
N GLU A 26 -18.62 32.78 8.90
CA GLU A 26 -17.28 32.31 8.54
C GLU A 26 -17.32 30.78 8.43
N PHE A 27 -16.82 30.21 7.33
CA PHE A 27 -16.81 28.76 7.12
C PHE A 27 -15.47 28.16 7.59
N LEU A 28 -15.53 27.21 8.53
CA LEU A 28 -14.39 26.42 8.98
C LEU A 28 -14.27 25.16 8.10
N VAL A 29 -13.20 25.04 7.30
CA VAL A 29 -12.89 23.81 6.57
C VAL A 29 -12.04 22.91 7.47
N VAL A 30 -12.62 21.81 7.98
CA VAL A 30 -11.90 20.81 8.77
C VAL A 30 -11.34 19.74 7.83
N PRO A 31 -10.02 19.42 7.87
CA PRO A 31 -9.49 18.29 7.09
C PRO A 31 -10.00 16.96 7.66
N LEU A 32 -10.62 16.14 6.80
CA LEU A 32 -11.10 14.80 7.13
C LEU A 32 -9.95 13.78 6.98
N VAL A 33 -9.69 12.99 8.03
CA VAL A 33 -8.74 11.86 7.99
C VAL A 33 -9.51 10.55 8.03
N CYS A 34 -9.40 9.71 7.00
CA CYS A 34 -9.92 8.34 7.00
C CYS A 34 -8.90 7.39 7.63
N SER A 35 -9.27 6.69 8.70
CA SER A 35 -8.47 5.58 9.25
C SER A 35 -9.00 4.24 8.76
N SER A 36 -8.13 3.46 8.12
CA SER A 36 -8.41 2.11 7.60
C SER A 36 -8.30 1.07 8.73
N GLY A 37 -9.37 0.93 9.51
CA GLY A 37 -9.57 -0.20 10.40
C GLY A 37 -11.03 -0.63 10.40
N ASN A 38 -11.32 -1.81 9.83
CA ASN A 38 -12.60 -2.54 9.96
C ASN A 38 -13.83 -2.07 9.16
N ASN A 39 -13.71 -1.62 7.90
CA ASN A 39 -14.86 -1.40 6.99
C ASN A 39 -16.01 -0.57 7.61
N ARG A 40 -15.71 0.29 8.60
CA ARG A 40 -16.70 1.07 9.34
C ARG A 40 -16.28 2.54 9.30
N LEU A 41 -17.12 3.37 8.68
CA LEU A 41 -16.99 4.82 8.76
C LEU A 41 -17.43 5.25 10.16
N THR A 42 -16.49 5.65 11.01
CA THR A 42 -16.79 6.25 12.32
C THR A 42 -16.66 7.76 12.22
N TRP A 43 -17.78 8.45 12.44
CA TRP A 43 -17.84 9.91 12.57
C TRP A 43 -17.75 10.25 14.06
N THR A 44 -16.81 11.11 14.45
CA THR A 44 -16.83 11.72 15.78
C THR A 44 -17.61 13.03 15.68
N HIS A 45 -18.84 13.03 16.20
CA HIS A 45 -19.73 14.20 16.24
C HIS A 45 -19.25 15.25 17.26
N SER A 46 -19.44 16.53 16.93
CA SER A 46 -20.42 17.32 17.69
C SER A 46 -21.30 18.12 16.71
N ASP A 47 -22.57 17.73 16.68
CA ASP A 47 -23.74 18.45 16.15
C ASP A 47 -23.82 18.83 14.66
N THR A 48 -24.24 17.87 13.83
CA THR A 48 -24.99 18.14 12.58
C THR A 48 -25.96 16.98 12.27
N MET A 49 -27.21 17.28 11.90
CA MET A 49 -28.19 16.29 11.46
C MET A 49 -27.77 15.64 10.13
N ILE A 50 -27.55 14.34 10.13
CA ILE A 50 -27.33 13.53 8.92
C ILE A 50 -28.64 12.82 8.59
N LEU A 51 -29.31 13.23 7.50
CA LEU A 51 -30.36 12.40 6.88
C LEU A 51 -29.68 11.17 6.27
N THR A 52 -29.68 10.06 7.01
CA THR A 52 -29.18 8.78 6.50
C THR A 52 -30.26 8.13 5.64
N SER A 53 -30.27 8.42 4.34
CA SER A 53 -30.81 7.48 3.36
C SER A 53 -29.66 6.58 2.90
N HIS A 54 -29.87 5.27 2.94
CA HIS A 54 -28.87 4.23 2.65
C HIS A 54 -28.31 4.24 1.19
N LEU A 55 -28.49 5.32 0.44
CA LEU A 55 -28.14 5.40 -0.97
C LEU A 55 -27.29 6.61 -1.38
N PHE A 56 -26.94 7.55 -0.49
CA PHE A 56 -26.13 8.71 -0.89
C PHE A 56 -24.93 8.98 0.02
N LYS A 57 -23.74 8.84 -0.55
CA LYS A 57 -22.44 9.25 0.04
C LYS A 57 -22.15 10.73 -0.29
N ALA A 58 -23.11 11.62 -0.05
CA ALA A 58 -23.03 13.01 -0.50
C ALA A 58 -23.19 14.04 0.63
N LEU A 59 -22.29 15.03 0.67
CA LEU A 59 -22.46 16.26 1.46
C LEU A 59 -23.08 17.32 0.56
N ILE A 60 -24.16 17.96 1.01
CA ILE A 60 -24.88 19.02 0.28
C ILE A 60 -24.60 20.36 0.98
N VAL A 61 -23.91 21.28 0.29
CA VAL A 61 -23.73 22.66 0.77
C VAL A 61 -24.60 23.57 -0.08
N CYS A 62 -25.58 24.23 0.57
CA CYS A 62 -26.45 25.22 -0.07
C CYS A 62 -25.82 26.61 0.09
N VAL A 63 -25.14 27.08 -0.96
CA VAL A 63 -24.86 28.51 -1.15
C VAL A 63 -26.03 29.07 -1.98
N PRO A 64 -26.51 30.31 -1.79
CA PRO A 64 -27.58 30.86 -2.63
C PRO A 64 -27.25 30.66 -4.13
N PHE A 65 -28.14 29.95 -4.82
CA PHE A 65 -28.07 29.56 -6.25
C PHE A 65 -27.00 28.54 -6.68
N VAL A 66 -26.19 28.00 -5.76
CA VAL A 66 -25.18 26.98 -6.08
C VAL A 66 -25.35 25.74 -5.21
N LEU A 67 -25.65 24.62 -5.86
CA LEU A 67 -25.68 23.30 -5.25
C LEU A 67 -24.31 22.65 -5.42
N VAL A 68 -23.63 22.35 -4.31
CA VAL A 68 -22.39 21.56 -4.33
C VAL A 68 -22.70 20.14 -3.89
N ILE A 69 -22.41 19.16 -4.74
CA ILE A 69 -22.54 17.73 -4.44
C ILE A 69 -21.12 17.14 -4.38
N CYS A 70 -20.71 16.70 -3.18
CA CYS A 70 -19.43 16.03 -3.00
C CYS A 70 -19.62 14.52 -2.80
N GLU A 71 -19.00 13.70 -3.64
CA GLU A 71 -18.98 12.24 -3.49
C GLU A 71 -17.63 11.77 -2.97
N ALA A 72 -17.64 10.93 -1.93
CA ALA A 72 -16.45 10.22 -1.49
C ALA A 72 -16.15 9.05 -2.44
N ARG A 73 -15.02 9.12 -3.15
CA ARG A 73 -14.54 8.05 -4.03
C ARG A 73 -13.24 7.46 -3.52
N ASN A 74 -13.20 6.14 -3.52
CA ASN A 74 -11.98 5.37 -3.34
C ASN A 74 -11.20 5.41 -4.66
N ILE A 75 -10.14 6.20 -4.70
CA ILE A 75 -9.23 6.21 -5.84
C ILE A 75 -8.08 5.29 -5.47
N SER A 76 -8.02 4.12 -6.13
CA SER A 76 -6.77 3.40 -6.23
C SER A 76 -5.91 4.20 -7.19
N GLU A 77 -4.97 4.97 -6.67
CA GLU A 77 -3.84 5.36 -7.50
C GLU A 77 -3.20 4.03 -7.90
N SER A 78 -3.35 3.62 -9.16
CA SER A 78 -2.52 2.56 -9.68
C SER A 78 -1.17 3.21 -9.90
N ALA A 79 -0.13 2.77 -9.19
CA ALA A 79 1.22 2.99 -9.69
C ALA A 79 1.20 2.64 -11.19
N PRO A 80 1.75 3.50 -12.07
CA PRO A 80 1.64 3.31 -13.51
C PRO A 80 1.97 1.86 -13.84
N ASP A 81 1.22 1.25 -14.77
CA ASP A 81 1.35 -0.16 -15.16
C ASP A 81 2.73 -0.52 -15.78
N ILE A 82 3.69 0.38 -15.65
CA ILE A 82 5.00 0.46 -16.29
C ILE A 82 6.05 0.37 -15.19
N CYS A 83 6.96 -0.60 -15.33
CA CYS A 83 8.09 -0.75 -14.42
C CYS A 83 9.16 0.33 -14.68
N PRO A 84 9.97 0.69 -13.66
CA PRO A 84 11.08 1.62 -13.86
C PRO A 84 12.09 1.10 -14.91
N PRO A 85 12.91 1.97 -15.52
CA PRO A 85 13.94 1.53 -16.46
C PRO A 85 14.88 0.47 -15.86
N GLY A 86 15.16 -0.59 -16.63
CA GLY A 86 15.98 -1.72 -16.17
C GLY A 86 15.23 -2.77 -15.35
N TRP A 87 13.94 -2.58 -15.09
CA TRP A 87 13.08 -3.59 -14.45
C TRP A 87 12.26 -4.34 -15.49
N MET A 88 12.02 -5.62 -15.20
CA MET A 88 11.19 -6.50 -16.00
C MET A 88 9.82 -6.66 -15.36
N ARG A 89 8.76 -6.48 -16.14
CA ARG A 89 7.40 -6.71 -15.69
C ARG A 89 7.04 -8.19 -15.77
N TRP A 90 6.46 -8.72 -14.70
CA TRP A 90 5.74 -9.99 -14.75
C TRP A 90 4.51 -9.92 -13.86
N ASN A 91 3.35 -10.20 -14.44
CA ASN A 91 2.03 -9.99 -13.81
C ASN A 91 1.88 -8.57 -13.22
N ASN A 92 1.65 -8.49 -11.90
CA ASN A 92 1.40 -7.27 -11.14
C ASN A 92 2.63 -6.81 -10.33
N ALA A 93 3.82 -7.25 -10.74
CA ALA A 93 5.08 -6.87 -10.10
C ALA A 93 6.16 -6.53 -11.13
N CYS A 94 7.15 -5.79 -10.65
CA CYS A 94 8.36 -5.45 -11.37
C CYS A 94 9.53 -6.18 -10.69
N TYR A 95 10.45 -6.71 -11.48
CA TYR A 95 11.63 -7.44 -11.02
C TYR A 95 12.91 -6.79 -11.54
N TYR A 96 13.90 -6.67 -10.67
CA TYR A 96 15.23 -6.20 -11.02
C TYR A 96 16.24 -7.29 -10.69
N PHE A 97 17.06 -7.63 -11.67
CA PHE A 97 18.07 -8.69 -11.56
C PHE A 97 19.44 -8.05 -11.46
N ALA A 98 20.03 -8.07 -10.27
CA ALA A 98 21.39 -7.59 -10.04
C ALA A 98 22.39 -8.73 -10.28
N ASN A 99 22.55 -9.11 -11.55
CA ASN A 99 23.33 -10.28 -11.97
C ASN A 99 24.29 -9.99 -13.13
N ASP A 100 24.55 -8.70 -13.37
CA ASP A 100 25.32 -8.15 -14.49
C ASP A 100 26.85 -8.24 -14.31
N SER A 101 27.34 -8.35 -13.07
CA SER A 101 28.77 -8.37 -12.79
C SER A 101 29.11 -9.09 -11.48
N VAL A 102 30.36 -9.53 -11.33
CA VAL A 102 30.85 -10.05 -10.04
C VAL A 102 30.86 -8.94 -8.98
N SER A 103 31.09 -7.69 -9.37
CA SER A 103 31.07 -6.52 -8.49
C SER A 103 29.69 -6.17 -7.94
N SER A 104 28.59 -6.62 -8.55
CA SER A 104 27.24 -6.43 -8.01
C SER A 104 26.83 -7.50 -7.00
N ARG A 105 27.69 -8.51 -6.74
CA ARG A 105 27.42 -9.55 -5.76
C ARG A 105 27.67 -9.07 -4.34
N VAL A 106 26.72 -9.31 -3.45
CA VAL A 106 26.75 -8.82 -2.07
C VAL A 106 26.14 -9.83 -1.09
N ALA A 107 26.36 -9.63 0.21
CA ALA A 107 25.73 -10.42 1.25
C ALA A 107 24.20 -10.20 1.27
N TRP A 108 23.44 -11.15 1.83
CA TRP A 108 21.98 -11.11 1.79
C TRP A 108 21.40 -9.82 2.40
N GLN A 109 21.96 -9.38 3.53
CA GLN A 109 21.52 -8.16 4.22
C GLN A 109 21.80 -6.88 3.39
N ASP A 110 22.89 -6.87 2.63
CA ASP A 110 23.24 -5.75 1.75
C ASP A 110 22.37 -5.76 0.48
N ALA A 111 22.07 -6.95 -0.05
CA ALA A 111 21.16 -7.12 -1.17
C ALA A 111 19.76 -6.59 -0.82
N ARG A 112 19.24 -6.94 0.36
CA ARG A 112 17.96 -6.40 0.86
C ARG A 112 17.98 -4.89 0.99
N GLN A 113 19.03 -4.33 1.59
CA GLN A 113 19.17 -2.88 1.72
C GLN A 113 19.22 -2.18 0.35
N ALA A 114 19.89 -2.78 -0.64
CA ALA A 114 19.92 -2.25 -2.00
C ALA A 114 18.51 -2.25 -2.63
N CYS A 115 17.75 -3.34 -2.49
CA CYS A 115 16.37 -3.42 -2.98
C CYS A 115 15.45 -2.37 -2.30
N GLN A 116 15.58 -2.17 -0.99
CA GLN A 116 14.75 -1.23 -0.23
C GLN A 116 15.10 0.22 -0.50
N ARG A 117 16.38 0.60 -0.38
CA ARG A 117 16.79 2.01 -0.37
C ARG A 117 17.03 2.59 -1.75
N ILE A 118 17.57 1.79 -2.67
CA ILE A 118 18.02 2.29 -3.98
C ILE A 118 16.93 2.07 -5.03
N ARG A 119 16.09 1.06 -4.82
CA ARG A 119 15.25 0.46 -5.86
C ARG A 119 13.75 0.53 -5.55
N GLY A 120 13.35 0.77 -4.31
CA GLY A 120 11.95 0.97 -3.93
C GLY A 120 11.10 -0.31 -3.87
N GLY A 121 11.75 -1.46 -3.60
CA GLY A 121 11.10 -2.77 -3.42
C GLY A 121 11.70 -3.53 -2.22
N ASP A 122 11.69 -4.85 -2.27
CA ASP A 122 12.42 -5.73 -1.34
C ASP A 122 13.09 -6.86 -2.13
N LEU A 123 13.83 -7.75 -1.47
CA LEU A 123 14.26 -9.00 -2.10
C LEU A 123 13.03 -9.80 -2.55
N ALA A 124 13.18 -10.51 -3.68
CA ALA A 124 12.05 -11.15 -4.33
C ALA A 124 11.43 -12.25 -3.47
N SER A 125 10.12 -12.12 -3.24
CA SER A 125 9.24 -13.19 -2.78
C SER A 125 8.67 -14.00 -3.93
N ILE A 126 8.44 -15.30 -3.72
CA ILE A 126 7.94 -16.23 -4.74
C ILE A 126 6.73 -16.99 -4.20
N HIS A 127 5.60 -16.91 -4.91
CA HIS A 127 4.30 -17.42 -4.47
C HIS A 127 3.70 -18.45 -5.41
N SER A 128 4.36 -18.77 -6.52
CA SER A 128 3.88 -19.78 -7.47
C SER A 128 5.02 -20.37 -8.29
N ALA A 129 4.79 -21.56 -8.85
CA ALA A 129 5.71 -22.19 -9.79
C ALA A 129 5.95 -21.30 -11.03
N ALA A 130 4.91 -20.64 -11.55
CA ALA A 130 5.05 -19.75 -12.71
C ALA A 130 5.94 -18.52 -12.42
N GLU A 131 5.91 -18.00 -11.19
CA GLU A 131 6.77 -16.91 -10.74
C GLU A 131 8.21 -17.36 -10.55
N ASN A 132 8.40 -18.54 -9.94
CA ASN A 132 9.71 -19.19 -9.83
C ASN A 132 10.35 -19.37 -11.20
N ASP A 133 9.61 -19.95 -12.14
CA ASP A 133 10.01 -20.16 -13.53
C ASP A 133 10.33 -18.86 -14.27
N PHE A 134 9.60 -17.78 -13.97
CA PHE A 134 9.93 -16.47 -14.52
C PHE A 134 11.28 -15.98 -14.00
N ILE A 135 11.53 -16.06 -12.69
CA ILE A 135 12.78 -15.61 -12.08
C ILE A 135 13.97 -16.47 -12.53
N THR A 136 13.84 -17.80 -12.51
CA THR A 136 14.92 -18.73 -12.87
C THR A 136 15.40 -18.55 -14.31
N ARG A 137 14.52 -18.18 -15.24
CA ARG A 137 14.90 -17.89 -16.64
C ARG A 137 15.73 -16.61 -16.83
N HIS A 138 15.74 -15.71 -15.84
CA HIS A 138 16.39 -14.40 -15.94
C HIS A 138 17.58 -14.24 -15.00
N VAL A 139 17.80 -15.17 -14.06
CA VAL A 139 19.03 -15.25 -13.27
C VAL A 139 20.12 -16.01 -14.05
N SER A 140 21.38 -15.65 -13.85
CA SER A 140 22.54 -16.23 -14.56
C SER A 140 23.40 -17.15 -13.70
N GLY A 141 22.89 -17.57 -12.53
CA GLY A 141 23.60 -18.41 -11.57
C GLY A 141 22.88 -18.45 -10.23
N ILE A 142 23.66 -18.47 -9.14
CA ILE A 142 23.16 -18.43 -7.76
C ILE A 142 22.82 -17.00 -7.36
N CYS A 143 21.55 -16.71 -7.08
CA CYS A 143 21.11 -15.40 -6.60
C CYS A 143 20.26 -15.48 -5.32
N TRP A 144 20.43 -14.51 -4.44
CA TRP A 144 19.59 -14.30 -3.26
C TRP A 144 18.14 -13.98 -3.62
N ILE A 145 17.23 -14.54 -2.83
CA ILE A 145 15.82 -14.19 -2.75
C ILE A 145 15.44 -13.82 -1.31
N GLY A 146 14.22 -13.33 -1.08
CA GLY A 146 13.84 -12.75 0.20
C GLY A 146 13.54 -13.74 1.33
N LEU A 147 13.61 -15.05 1.09
CA LEU A 147 13.28 -16.06 2.09
C LEU A 147 14.44 -16.23 3.07
N ASN A 148 14.13 -16.25 4.36
CA ASN A 148 15.10 -16.33 5.45
C ASN A 148 14.41 -16.82 6.72
N ASP A 149 15.15 -17.36 7.67
CA ASP A 149 14.70 -17.72 9.02
C ASP A 149 15.54 -17.05 10.13
N LEU A 150 16.27 -15.98 9.78
CA LEU A 150 17.03 -15.08 10.66
C LEU A 150 16.34 -14.66 11.98
N ARG A 151 15.00 -14.71 12.02
CA ARG A 151 14.22 -14.37 13.22
C ARG A 151 14.09 -15.54 14.20
N ALA A 152 13.96 -16.75 13.68
CA ALA A 152 13.76 -17.97 14.44
C ALA A 152 14.11 -19.17 13.55
N GLU A 153 15.16 -19.90 13.93
CA GLU A 153 15.67 -21.10 13.26
C GLU A 153 14.55 -22.07 12.84
N GLY A 154 14.58 -22.51 11.58
CA GLY A 154 13.60 -23.40 10.97
C GLY A 154 12.24 -22.74 10.64
N ASN A 155 12.04 -21.46 10.95
CA ASN A 155 10.82 -20.72 10.64
C ASN A 155 11.03 -19.68 9.52
N PHE A 156 11.08 -20.19 8.29
CA PHE A 156 11.26 -19.39 7.08
C PHE A 156 10.11 -18.40 6.82
N GLN A 157 10.48 -17.16 6.51
CA GLN A 157 9.59 -16.04 6.23
C GLN A 157 10.15 -15.16 5.11
N TRP A 158 9.27 -14.56 4.30
CA TRP A 158 9.70 -13.58 3.30
C TRP A 158 10.05 -12.24 3.96
N SER A 159 11.13 -11.62 3.50
CA SER A 159 11.61 -10.33 3.97
C SER A 159 10.63 -9.17 3.72
N ASP A 160 9.79 -9.28 2.69
CA ASP A 160 8.73 -8.32 2.36
C ASP A 160 7.45 -8.50 3.20
N GLY A 161 7.42 -9.50 4.10
CA GLY A 161 6.28 -9.82 4.97
C GLY A 161 5.13 -10.57 4.29
N SER A 162 5.30 -10.97 3.03
CA SER A 162 4.31 -11.78 2.31
C SER A 162 4.22 -13.22 2.85
N SER A 163 3.13 -13.91 2.54
CA SER A 163 2.90 -15.27 3.03
C SER A 163 3.81 -16.30 2.35
N PHE A 164 4.45 -17.16 3.15
CA PHE A 164 5.27 -18.26 2.66
C PHE A 164 4.41 -19.51 2.39
N VAL A 165 3.89 -19.64 1.16
CA VAL A 165 2.96 -20.71 0.75
C VAL A 165 3.49 -21.62 -0.36
N TYR A 166 4.51 -21.17 -1.09
CA TYR A 166 5.13 -21.91 -2.19
C TYR A 166 6.58 -22.20 -1.87
N LYS A 167 7.04 -23.40 -2.23
CA LYS A 167 8.37 -23.92 -1.94
C LYS A 167 8.93 -24.59 -3.19
N ASN A 168 10.21 -24.38 -3.48
CA ASN A 168 10.91 -25.04 -4.57
C ASN A 168 12.34 -25.43 -4.16
N TYR A 169 12.48 -25.97 -2.94
CA TYR A 169 13.77 -26.44 -2.42
C TYR A 169 14.38 -27.50 -3.34
N SER A 170 15.71 -27.47 -3.45
CA SER A 170 16.48 -28.54 -4.07
C SER A 170 16.40 -29.81 -3.24
N ASN A 171 16.83 -30.94 -3.80
CA ASN A 171 16.84 -32.21 -3.08
C ASN A 171 17.70 -32.11 -1.81
N ASN A 172 17.12 -32.49 -0.67
CA ASN A 172 17.70 -32.43 0.67
C ASN A 172 17.83 -31.01 1.28
N GLU A 173 17.23 -29.99 0.68
CA GLU A 173 17.20 -28.63 1.24
C GLU A 173 15.87 -28.30 1.93
N PRO A 174 15.86 -27.39 2.92
CA PRO A 174 17.03 -26.76 3.55
C PRO A 174 17.76 -27.73 4.49
N ASN A 175 19.09 -27.67 4.55
CA ASN A 175 19.93 -28.62 5.28
C ASN A 175 20.65 -28.03 6.50
N ASP A 176 20.63 -26.70 6.65
CA ASP A 176 21.26 -25.92 7.70
C ASP A 176 22.70 -26.37 8.00
N ILE A 177 23.57 -26.36 6.98
CA ILE A 177 24.96 -26.82 7.14
C ILE A 177 25.64 -26.00 8.25
N HIS A 178 26.01 -26.70 9.32
CA HIS A 178 26.68 -26.16 10.50
C HIS A 178 25.86 -25.18 11.36
N GLY A 179 24.53 -25.11 11.22
CA GLY A 179 23.70 -24.22 12.05
C GLY A 179 23.86 -22.74 11.71
N GLN A 180 24.10 -22.43 10.43
CA GLN A 180 24.61 -21.13 9.98
C GLN A 180 24.02 -20.69 8.63
N GLU A 181 22.99 -21.37 8.12
CA GLU A 181 22.44 -21.14 6.78
C GLU A 181 21.05 -20.53 6.82
N ASP A 182 20.97 -19.26 7.21
CA ASP A 182 19.65 -18.65 7.48
C ASP A 182 19.01 -17.93 6.27
N CYS A 183 19.65 -17.99 5.09
CA CYS A 183 19.27 -17.19 3.92
C CYS A 183 19.13 -18.04 2.66
N ILE A 184 18.05 -17.83 1.90
CA ILE A 184 17.75 -18.67 0.73
C ILE A 184 18.24 -18.05 -0.58
N GLU A 185 18.85 -18.90 -1.40
CA GLU A 185 19.27 -18.62 -2.78
C GLU A 185 18.54 -19.50 -3.80
N ILE A 186 18.39 -19.00 -5.03
CA ILE A 186 18.02 -19.80 -6.20
C ILE A 186 19.28 -20.35 -6.83
N ASN A 187 19.38 -21.67 -6.90
CA ASN A 187 20.54 -22.38 -7.40
C ASN A 187 20.23 -23.09 -8.72
N LEU A 188 20.70 -22.51 -9.83
CA LEU A 188 20.50 -23.12 -11.14
C LEU A 188 21.22 -24.47 -11.31
N TRP A 189 22.24 -24.77 -10.50
CA TRP A 189 22.98 -26.04 -10.58
C TRP A 189 22.27 -27.19 -9.88
N SER A 190 21.57 -26.93 -8.77
CA SER A 190 20.76 -27.93 -8.06
C SER A 190 19.27 -27.90 -8.42
N ASN A 191 18.87 -27.01 -9.35
CA ASN A 191 17.51 -26.86 -9.87
C ASN A 191 16.45 -26.61 -8.78
N GLY A 192 16.76 -25.71 -7.86
CA GLY A 192 15.87 -25.40 -6.74
C GLY A 192 16.43 -24.31 -5.85
N TRP A 193 15.87 -24.20 -4.66
CA TRP A 193 16.31 -23.28 -3.63
C TRP A 193 17.18 -24.00 -2.62
N ASN A 194 18.17 -23.30 -2.12
CA ASN A 194 19.09 -23.78 -1.10
C ASN A 194 19.19 -22.73 0.00
N ASP A 195 19.27 -23.16 1.25
CA ASP A 195 19.71 -22.32 2.34
C ASP A 195 21.23 -22.19 2.33
N LEU A 196 21.71 -21.00 2.65
CA LEU A 196 23.13 -20.70 2.58
C LEU A 196 23.47 -19.64 3.61
N ASN A 197 24.72 -19.67 4.10
CA ASN A 197 25.23 -18.63 4.97
C ASN A 197 25.04 -17.23 4.37
N CYS A 198 24.31 -16.37 5.09
CA CYS A 198 23.92 -15.02 4.65
C CYS A 198 25.10 -14.10 4.29
N GLY A 199 26.30 -14.39 4.79
CA GLY A 199 27.53 -13.64 4.51
C GLY A 199 28.15 -13.92 3.14
N ARG A 200 27.63 -14.91 2.38
CA ARG A 200 28.09 -15.21 1.02
C ARG A 200 27.70 -14.09 0.05
N THR A 201 28.59 -13.77 -0.87
CA THR A 201 28.36 -12.71 -1.86
C THR A 201 27.80 -13.27 -3.16
N LEU A 202 26.52 -13.01 -3.41
CA LEU A 202 25.77 -13.55 -4.56
C LEU A 202 25.07 -12.44 -5.34
N CYS A 203 24.62 -12.73 -6.55
CA CYS A 203 23.65 -11.86 -7.22
C CYS A 203 22.35 -11.83 -6.41
N TYR A 204 21.43 -10.94 -6.75
CA TYR A 204 20.16 -10.85 -6.03
C TYR A 204 19.04 -10.38 -6.95
N VAL A 205 17.82 -10.72 -6.57
CA VAL A 205 16.61 -10.33 -7.29
C VAL A 205 15.78 -9.43 -6.39
N CYS A 206 15.49 -8.21 -6.86
CA CYS A 206 14.54 -7.33 -6.20
C CYS A 206 13.15 -7.49 -6.83
N LYS A 207 12.11 -7.35 -6.01
CA LYS A 207 10.72 -7.32 -6.42
C LYS A 207 10.06 -6.06 -5.89
N GLN A 208 9.30 -5.42 -6.75
CA GLN A 208 8.37 -4.37 -6.40
C GLN A 208 6.98 -4.83 -6.81
N THR A 209 6.16 -5.25 -5.84
CA THR A 209 4.74 -5.43 -6.09
C THR A 209 4.12 -4.06 -6.28
N LYS A 210 3.14 -3.91 -7.18
CA LYS A 210 2.27 -2.74 -7.13
C LYS A 210 1.73 -2.65 -5.71
N SER A 211 2.15 -1.61 -4.99
CA SER A 211 1.51 -1.28 -3.73
C SER A 211 0.02 -1.20 -4.04
N LYS A 212 -0.80 -1.88 -3.24
CA LYS A 212 -2.14 -1.36 -3.03
C LYS A 212 -1.90 0.00 -2.41
N LEU A 213 -1.72 1.03 -3.24
CA LEU A 213 -1.55 2.39 -2.75
C LEU A 213 -2.70 2.61 -1.76
N PRO A 214 -2.43 3.21 -0.59
CA PRO A 214 -3.48 3.44 0.39
C PRO A 214 -4.65 4.03 -0.38
N THR A 215 -5.80 3.37 -0.32
CA THR A 215 -6.98 3.81 -1.06
C THR A 215 -7.28 5.22 -0.56
N VAL A 216 -6.95 6.22 -1.38
CA VAL A 216 -7.17 7.60 -0.97
C VAL A 216 -8.65 7.83 -1.16
N CYS A 217 -9.34 8.10 -0.05
CA CYS A 217 -10.70 8.59 -0.09
C CYS A 217 -10.64 10.05 -0.49
N GLN A 218 -10.87 10.35 -1.76
CA GLN A 218 -10.97 11.73 -2.26
C GLN A 218 -12.45 12.15 -2.30
N LEU A 219 -12.71 13.38 -1.85
CA LEU A 219 -13.98 14.06 -2.06
C LEU A 219 -13.96 14.74 -3.43
N ILE A 220 -14.80 14.24 -4.34
CA ILE A 220 -15.00 14.86 -5.65
C ILE A 220 -16.27 15.70 -5.58
N CYS A 221 -16.13 17.02 -5.66
CA CYS A 221 -17.26 17.95 -5.61
C CYS A 221 -17.62 18.46 -7.00
N LYS A 222 -18.91 18.47 -7.32
CA LYS A 222 -19.48 19.12 -8.51
C LYS A 222 -20.37 20.28 -8.08
N THR A 223 -20.28 21.39 -8.79
CA THR A 223 -21.11 22.57 -8.59
C THR A 223 -22.22 22.60 -9.65
N TYR A 224 -23.44 22.93 -9.22
CA TYR A 224 -24.61 23.08 -10.09
C TYR A 224 -25.25 24.43 -9.82
N HIS A 225 -25.43 25.23 -10.87
CA HIS A 225 -26.13 26.51 -10.77
C HIS A 225 -27.63 26.27 -10.95
N ILE A 226 -28.43 26.74 -9.99
CA ILE A 226 -29.89 26.68 -10.09
C ILE A 226 -30.32 27.94 -10.84
N LEU A 227 -30.67 27.78 -12.12
CA LEU A 227 -31.29 28.85 -12.90
C LEU A 227 -32.70 29.08 -12.34
N GLY A 228 -32.95 30.30 -11.87
CA GLY A 228 -34.25 30.74 -11.35
C GLY A 228 -35.24 31.11 -12.44
#